data_AF-A0A0M8NP04-F1
#
_entry.id   AF-A0A0M8NP04-F1
#
_cell.length_a   1.000
_cell.length_b   1.000
_cell.length_c   1.000
_cell.angle_alpha   90.00
_cell.angle_beta   90.00
_cell.angle_gamma   90.00
#
_symmetry.space_group_name_H-M   'P 1'
#
loop_
_entity.id
_entity.type
_entity.pdbx_description
1 polymer ?
#
loop_
_entity_poly.entity_id
_entity_poly.type
_entity_poly.pdbx_seq_one_letter_code
_entity_poly.pdbx_strand_id
1 'polypeptide(L)'
;SFTIHCKSGAKRRYITRHLQAALLVIISFRSLAPSHCRYVFNTLFKHRPDARFTEPHNHRKRHCLIRIGNLGNIYFFVNPTPPLSLSFSFPNPVMVRCLPFFISLAAATNLYATHYDGNIYSLSLDDENSLSVTSSLKSCGDGPSWLTFDSSTRTMYCSDHAGNASMNGLLTSYSVDRNGRLTELAHTVDVGAAVHSVIYGGKHGREKYLAVAHYGGSALSTFALPLRSDKKPLEVFRYKMSQPGIKPRQDSPHPHQVILDPTGGFILVPDLGADQVRVYAIDLHSGHLNVCPSLNYTAGSGPRHGLFWKSNPSDSVTMLYTVSELSGHFHAFVVSYLSSGCLAFKETQSFVPYPGGKLPAAGTPAELRMAGNSLYASIRFDQGFAPNDSMSTMACSSNGTVSFSQITSAYGTIPRTFAINKKGTLVAIGDQASSNVAIVKRDPRGGTLGDLVANLQVGQPGQASNSSSGLSSIIWEEDVEFVEQSSHACVSAICMFACLLFAICWFVCYRLSIV
;
A
#
# COMPACT_ATOMS: atom_id res chain seq x y z
N SER A 1 -15.90 48.12 -25.27
CA SER A 1 -16.92 48.14 -24.21
C SER A 1 -17.39 46.73 -23.95
N PHE A 2 -17.26 46.21 -22.73
CA PHE A 2 -17.79 44.88 -22.37
C PHE A 2 -18.92 45.02 -21.36
N THR A 3 -20.03 44.31 -21.58
CA THR A 3 -21.15 44.21 -20.64
C THR A 3 -21.08 42.84 -19.97
N ILE A 4 -20.90 42.79 -18.65
CA ILE A 4 -20.86 41.55 -17.89
C ILE A 4 -22.27 41.21 -17.41
N HIS A 5 -22.75 40.01 -17.76
CA HIS A 5 -24.01 39.47 -17.24
C HIS A 5 -23.73 38.56 -16.03
N CYS A 6 -24.07 39.02 -14.83
CA CYS A 6 -24.18 38.14 -13.67
C CYS A 6 -25.63 37.72 -13.48
N LYS A 7 -25.88 36.40 -13.45
CA LYS A 7 -27.16 35.82 -13.09
C LYS A 7 -27.05 35.26 -11.66
N SER A 8 -27.62 35.97 -10.70
CA SER A 8 -27.98 35.39 -9.38
C SER A 8 -29.39 35.87 -9.05
N GLY A 9 -30.31 34.95 -8.77
CA GLY A 9 -31.61 35.21 -8.13
C GLY A 9 -32.36 36.49 -8.51
N ALA A 10 -33.41 36.34 -9.33
CA ALA A 10 -34.56 37.24 -9.54
C ALA A 10 -34.42 38.76 -9.79
N LYS A 11 -33.24 39.42 -9.75
CA LYS A 11 -33.11 40.83 -10.19
C LYS A 11 -31.82 41.09 -10.97
N ARG A 12 -31.94 41.60 -12.20
CA ARG A 12 -30.81 42.10 -13.02
C ARG A 12 -30.45 43.54 -12.61
N ARG A 13 -29.17 43.82 -12.40
CA ARG A 13 -28.61 45.20 -12.36
C ARG A 13 -27.52 45.34 -13.42
N TYR A 14 -27.50 46.49 -14.08
CA TYR A 14 -26.53 46.84 -15.12
C TYR A 14 -25.54 47.86 -14.55
N ILE A 15 -24.24 47.60 -14.69
CA ILE A 15 -23.18 48.56 -14.36
C ILE A 15 -22.29 48.68 -15.60
N THR A 16 -22.26 49.87 -16.19
CA THR A 16 -21.38 50.19 -17.32
C THR A 16 -20.21 51.03 -16.79
N ARG A 17 -18.97 50.60 -17.00
CA ARG A 17 -17.78 51.44 -16.78
C ARG A 17 -16.83 51.33 -17.97
N HIS A 18 -16.32 52.47 -18.42
CA HIS A 18 -15.24 52.55 -19.40
C HIS A 18 -13.91 52.23 -18.72
N LEU A 19 -13.21 51.19 -19.19
CA LEU A 19 -11.85 50.85 -18.79
C LEU A 19 -10.98 50.85 -20.05
N GLN A 20 -9.92 51.66 -20.03
CA GLN A 20 -8.81 51.58 -20.98
C GLN A 20 -8.18 50.18 -20.92
N ALA A 21 -7.66 49.71 -22.06
CA ALA A 21 -7.18 48.35 -22.31
C ALA A 21 -6.45 47.73 -21.09
N ALA A 22 -7.12 46.77 -20.44
CA ALA A 22 -6.55 45.97 -19.38
C ALA A 22 -6.60 44.50 -19.82
N LEU A 23 -5.43 43.86 -19.90
CA LEU A 23 -5.34 42.42 -20.14
C LEU A 23 -5.86 41.68 -18.89
N LEU A 24 -7.05 41.08 -18.99
CA LEU A 24 -7.66 40.34 -17.89
C LEU A 24 -7.26 38.86 -17.98
N VAL A 25 -6.26 38.43 -17.22
CA VAL A 25 -5.90 37.01 -17.06
C VAL A 25 -6.58 36.48 -15.80
N ILE A 26 -7.47 35.49 -15.96
CA ILE A 26 -8.18 34.83 -14.86
C ILE A 26 -7.58 33.44 -14.65
N ILE A 27 -6.95 33.21 -13.49
CA ILE A 27 -6.46 31.90 -13.08
C ILE A 27 -7.29 31.45 -11.86
N SER A 28 -7.96 30.30 -11.99
CA SER A 28 -8.83 29.74 -10.94
C SER A 28 -8.14 28.61 -10.19
N PHE A 29 -8.17 28.67 -8.86
CA PHE A 29 -7.66 27.61 -7.98
C PHE A 29 -8.78 27.00 -7.12
N ARG A 30 -8.65 25.72 -6.72
CA ARG A 30 -9.62 25.01 -5.85
C ARG A 30 -9.59 25.50 -4.40
N SER A 31 -8.44 25.91 -3.88
CA SER A 31 -8.32 26.67 -2.63
C SER A 31 -7.03 27.49 -2.67
N LEU A 32 -7.04 28.69 -2.09
CA LEU A 32 -5.84 29.49 -1.94
C LEU A 32 -5.79 30.11 -0.55
N ALA A 33 -4.75 29.78 0.21
CA ALA A 33 -4.36 30.58 1.36
C ALA A 33 -3.70 31.89 0.85
N PRO A 34 -3.89 33.03 1.52
CA PRO A 34 -3.24 34.30 1.14
C PRO A 34 -1.72 34.19 0.97
N SER A 35 -1.08 33.29 1.72
CA SER A 35 0.34 32.95 1.63
C SER A 35 0.76 32.44 0.23
N HIS A 36 -0.10 31.72 -0.48
CA HIS A 36 0.20 31.19 -1.83
C HIS A 36 0.22 32.31 -2.89
N CYS A 37 -0.68 33.30 -2.82
CA CYS A 37 -0.63 34.46 -3.71
C CYS A 37 0.69 35.24 -3.54
N ARG A 38 1.14 35.39 -2.29
CA ARG A 38 2.39 36.08 -1.97
C ARG A 38 3.60 35.33 -2.48
N TYR A 39 3.60 34.00 -2.37
CA TYR A 39 4.64 33.14 -2.93
C TYR A 39 4.73 33.29 -4.45
N VAL A 40 3.61 33.20 -5.18
CA VAL A 40 3.58 33.39 -6.63
C VAL A 40 4.11 34.78 -7.03
N PHE A 41 3.71 35.83 -6.31
CA PHE A 41 4.23 37.17 -6.55
C PHE A 41 5.76 37.25 -6.37
N ASN A 42 6.28 36.72 -5.27
CA ASN A 42 7.71 36.71 -4.98
C ASN A 42 8.51 35.82 -5.93
N THR A 43 7.93 34.77 -6.50
CA THR A 43 8.63 33.91 -7.44
C THR A 43 8.71 34.53 -8.82
N LEU A 44 7.61 35.13 -9.30
CA LEU A 44 7.50 35.60 -10.69
C LEU A 44 7.89 37.07 -10.88
N PHE A 45 7.74 37.91 -9.83
CA PHE A 45 7.87 39.37 -9.96
C PHE A 45 8.93 39.99 -9.03
N LYS A 46 9.73 39.18 -8.33
CA LYS A 46 10.79 39.67 -7.41
C LYS A 46 11.84 40.57 -8.06
N HIS A 47 12.02 40.47 -9.38
CA HIS A 47 12.93 41.32 -10.16
C HIS A 47 12.23 42.45 -10.92
N ARG A 48 10.93 42.68 -10.70
CA ARG A 48 10.14 43.75 -11.34
C ARG A 48 9.85 44.88 -10.34
N PRO A 49 10.60 46.00 -10.38
CA PRO A 49 10.46 47.09 -9.41
C PRO A 49 9.12 47.85 -9.53
N ASP A 50 8.42 47.71 -10.66
CA ASP A 50 7.12 48.32 -10.97
C ASP A 50 5.91 47.46 -10.53
N ALA A 51 6.16 46.26 -9.98
CA ALA A 51 5.11 45.34 -9.56
C ALA A 51 4.67 45.60 -8.10
N ARG A 52 3.36 45.73 -7.88
CA ARG A 52 2.74 45.93 -6.56
C ARG A 52 1.71 44.83 -6.29
N PHE A 53 1.89 44.11 -5.19
CA PHE A 53 0.91 43.14 -4.69
C PHE A 53 -0.03 43.77 -3.67
N THR A 54 -1.33 43.52 -3.79
CA THR A 54 -2.33 43.97 -2.81
C THR A 54 -3.06 42.77 -2.22
N GLU A 55 -2.98 42.62 -0.89
CA GLU A 55 -3.66 41.55 -0.16
C GLU A 55 -5.17 41.81 0.00
N PRO A 56 -6.01 40.77 0.02
CA PRO A 56 -7.43 40.93 0.28
C PRO A 56 -7.69 41.33 1.74
N HIS A 57 -8.23 42.52 1.96
CA HIS A 57 -8.51 43.09 3.30
C HIS A 57 -9.58 42.37 4.15
N ASN A 58 -10.13 41.23 3.73
CA ASN A 58 -11.05 40.44 4.56
C ASN A 58 -11.27 39.02 4.02
N HIS A 59 -11.54 38.04 4.90
CA HIS A 59 -11.74 36.62 4.58
C HIS A 59 -12.90 36.31 3.60
N ARG A 60 -13.70 37.31 3.19
CA ARG A 60 -14.80 37.18 2.23
C ARG A 60 -14.43 37.50 0.77
N LYS A 61 -13.25 38.10 0.49
CA LYS A 61 -12.82 38.36 -0.90
C LYS A 61 -12.02 37.19 -1.44
N ARG A 62 -12.54 36.52 -2.49
CA ARG A 62 -11.94 35.35 -3.16
C ARG A 62 -11.00 35.72 -4.31
N HIS A 63 -10.30 36.84 -4.22
CA HIS A 63 -9.36 37.25 -5.27
C HIS A 63 -8.14 38.00 -4.76
N CYS A 64 -7.00 37.81 -5.45
CA CYS A 64 -5.75 38.54 -5.26
C CYS A 64 -5.47 39.44 -6.46
N LEU A 65 -4.85 40.61 -6.23
CA LEU A 65 -4.54 41.58 -7.27
C LEU A 65 -3.03 41.85 -7.35
N ILE A 66 -2.47 41.75 -8.56
CA ILE A 66 -1.12 42.24 -8.88
C ILE A 66 -1.26 43.40 -9.86
N ARG A 67 -0.68 44.55 -9.51
CA ARG A 67 -0.53 45.72 -10.40
C ARG A 67 0.87 45.73 -10.98
N ILE A 68 0.98 45.96 -12.28
CA ILE A 68 2.28 46.06 -12.97
C ILE A 68 2.29 47.38 -13.75
N GLY A 69 2.89 48.43 -13.16
CA GLY A 69 3.09 49.74 -13.80
C GLY A 69 1.92 50.21 -14.68
N ASN A 70 2.23 50.60 -15.93
CA ASN A 70 1.26 51.01 -16.95
C ASN A 70 0.69 49.83 -17.77
N LEU A 71 1.03 48.58 -17.42
CA LEU A 71 0.67 47.38 -18.19
C LEU A 71 -0.66 46.74 -17.75
N GLY A 72 -1.26 47.21 -16.65
CA GLY A 72 -2.59 46.79 -16.21
C GLY A 72 -2.63 45.95 -14.92
N ASN A 73 -3.81 45.36 -14.66
CA ASN A 73 -4.14 44.63 -13.43
C ASN A 73 -4.34 43.13 -13.71
N ILE A 74 -3.72 42.25 -12.91
CA ILE A 74 -3.93 40.79 -12.96
C ILE A 74 -4.78 40.34 -11.76
N TYR A 75 -5.86 39.60 -12.01
CA TYR A 75 -6.80 39.12 -11.00
C TYR A 75 -6.81 37.59 -10.90
N PHE A 76 -6.53 37.06 -9.71
CA PHE A 76 -6.64 35.63 -9.40
C PHE A 76 -7.97 35.36 -8.70
N PHE A 77 -8.73 34.35 -9.08
CA PHE A 77 -10.02 34.01 -8.46
C PHE A 77 -10.03 32.60 -7.85
N VAL A 78 -10.84 32.36 -6.82
CA VAL A 78 -11.01 31.03 -6.20
C VAL A 78 -12.46 30.57 -6.38
N ASN A 79 -12.69 29.46 -7.10
CA ASN A 79 -14.03 28.95 -7.37
C ASN A 79 -14.16 27.45 -7.01
N PRO A 80 -15.25 26.99 -6.31
CA PRO A 80 -15.27 25.65 -5.70
C PRO A 80 -15.94 24.50 -6.49
N THR A 81 -16.32 24.65 -7.78
CA THR A 81 -17.03 23.59 -8.54
C THR A 81 -16.52 23.40 -9.99
N PRO A 82 -16.70 22.21 -10.64
CA PRO A 82 -15.84 21.73 -11.74
C PRO A 82 -16.42 21.95 -13.16
N PRO A 83 -15.67 21.57 -14.22
CA PRO A 83 -14.96 22.49 -15.11
C PRO A 83 -15.88 23.18 -16.13
N LEU A 84 -15.56 24.43 -16.48
CA LEU A 84 -16.09 25.10 -17.66
C LEU A 84 -14.94 25.49 -18.58
N SER A 85 -15.21 25.33 -19.88
CA SER A 85 -14.36 25.53 -21.04
C SER A 85 -13.65 26.90 -21.06
N LEU A 86 -12.39 26.87 -21.49
CA LEU A 86 -11.66 28.07 -21.93
C LEU A 86 -12.07 28.38 -23.37
N SER A 87 -12.81 29.47 -23.58
CA SER A 87 -13.02 30.06 -24.90
C SER A 87 -12.18 31.33 -25.04
N PHE A 88 -11.31 31.36 -26.05
CA PHE A 88 -10.63 32.56 -26.51
C PHE A 88 -11.32 33.03 -27.79
N SER A 89 -11.69 34.30 -27.86
CA SER A 89 -12.11 34.94 -29.11
C SER A 89 -11.08 35.99 -29.48
N PHE A 90 -10.31 35.71 -30.53
CA PHE A 90 -9.48 36.70 -31.23
C PHE A 90 -10.16 37.08 -32.55
N PRO A 91 -10.02 38.33 -33.03
CA PRO A 91 -10.41 38.69 -34.38
C PRO A 91 -9.33 38.16 -35.35
N ASN A 92 -9.76 37.29 -36.28
CA ASN A 92 -9.03 36.60 -37.36
C ASN A 92 -8.42 35.21 -37.03
N PRO A 93 -8.67 34.17 -37.87
CA PRO A 93 -8.39 32.78 -37.52
C PRO A 93 -7.01 32.34 -38.02
N VAL A 94 -6.10 32.04 -37.09
CA VAL A 94 -5.04 31.06 -37.34
C VAL A 94 -5.26 29.94 -36.34
N MET A 95 -5.85 28.85 -36.82
CA MET A 95 -6.23 27.71 -36.00
C MET A 95 -5.01 26.84 -35.73
N VAL A 96 -4.22 27.18 -34.71
CA VAL A 96 -3.16 26.30 -34.20
C VAL A 96 -3.81 25.25 -33.31
N ARG A 97 -4.04 24.05 -33.84
CA ARG A 97 -4.41 22.88 -33.04
C ARG A 97 -3.19 22.38 -32.28
N CYS A 98 -3.02 22.81 -31.03
CA CYS A 98 -2.17 22.11 -30.08
C CYS A 98 -2.94 20.88 -29.56
N LEU A 99 -2.60 19.69 -30.04
CA LEU A 99 -3.02 18.44 -29.42
C LEU A 99 -2.29 18.33 -28.07
N PRO A 100 -2.97 18.23 -26.92
CA PRO A 100 -2.30 17.88 -25.68
C PRO A 100 -1.88 16.41 -25.80
N PHE A 101 -0.57 16.17 -25.97
CA PHE A 101 0.01 14.85 -25.73
C PHE A 101 -0.09 14.58 -24.22
N PHE A 102 -1.16 13.91 -23.80
CA PHE A 102 -1.16 13.21 -22.52
C PHE A 102 -0.31 11.96 -22.70
N ILE A 103 0.99 12.06 -22.39
CA ILE A 103 1.79 10.85 -22.19
C ILE A 103 1.29 10.25 -20.88
N SER A 104 0.39 9.27 -20.98
CA SER A 104 0.13 8.36 -19.87
C SER A 104 1.41 7.55 -19.69
N LEU A 105 2.24 7.93 -18.72
CA LEU A 105 3.26 7.03 -18.21
C LEU A 105 2.50 5.94 -17.47
N ALA A 106 2.16 4.86 -18.17
CA ALA A 106 1.62 3.67 -17.54
C ALA A 106 2.70 3.13 -16.59
N ALA A 107 2.45 3.21 -15.28
CA ALA A 107 3.27 2.52 -14.32
C ALA A 107 2.96 1.03 -14.48
N ALA A 108 3.93 0.26 -14.99
CA ALA A 108 3.84 -1.20 -14.98
C ALA A 108 3.63 -1.64 -13.53
N THR A 109 2.55 -2.39 -13.29
CA THR A 109 2.21 -2.89 -11.97
C THR A 109 2.91 -4.23 -11.79
N ASN A 110 3.90 -4.29 -10.89
CA ASN A 110 4.72 -5.48 -10.69
C ASN A 110 4.13 -6.34 -9.59
N LEU A 111 3.95 -7.63 -9.86
CA LEU A 111 3.68 -8.62 -8.84
C LEU A 111 4.87 -9.58 -8.74
N TYR A 112 5.10 -10.11 -7.55
CA TYR A 112 6.16 -11.10 -7.34
C TYR A 112 5.61 -12.32 -6.64
N ALA A 113 5.76 -13.48 -7.27
CA ALA A 113 5.38 -14.77 -6.71
C ALA A 113 6.63 -15.57 -6.34
N THR A 114 6.75 -16.00 -5.09
CA THR A 114 7.76 -17.00 -4.72
C THR A 114 7.21 -18.40 -4.91
N HIS A 115 8.10 -19.34 -5.21
CA HIS A 115 7.74 -20.72 -5.46
C HIS A 115 8.78 -21.66 -4.87
N TYR A 116 8.31 -22.79 -4.34
CA TYR A 116 9.16 -23.83 -3.75
C TYR A 116 9.97 -24.65 -4.78
N ASP A 117 10.09 -24.15 -6.02
CA ASP A 117 10.98 -24.70 -7.06
C ASP A 117 12.32 -23.94 -7.11
N GLY A 118 12.52 -23.01 -6.17
CA GLY A 118 13.68 -22.14 -6.06
C GLY A 118 13.54 -20.80 -6.79
N ASN A 119 12.40 -20.49 -7.41
CA ASN A 119 12.23 -19.28 -8.19
C ASN A 119 11.44 -18.18 -7.47
N ILE A 120 11.83 -16.94 -7.78
CA ILE A 120 11.02 -15.74 -7.67
C ILE A 120 10.54 -15.38 -9.08
N TYR A 121 9.24 -15.42 -9.32
CA TYR A 121 8.62 -15.01 -10.58
C TYR A 121 8.19 -13.55 -10.49
N SER A 122 8.67 -12.72 -11.41
CA SER A 122 8.17 -11.35 -11.59
C SER A 122 7.06 -11.38 -12.64
N LEU A 123 5.93 -10.75 -12.32
CA LEU A 123 4.73 -10.73 -13.13
C LEU A 123 4.33 -9.29 -13.41
N SER A 124 3.72 -9.07 -14.57
CA SER A 124 3.14 -7.77 -14.94
C SER A 124 1.67 -7.96 -15.27
N LEU A 125 0.82 -7.13 -14.66
CA LEU A 125 -0.57 -6.93 -15.06
C LEU A 125 -0.64 -5.66 -15.93
N ASP A 126 -1.01 -5.80 -17.20
CA ASP A 126 -1.14 -4.66 -18.11
C ASP A 126 -2.53 -3.99 -18.05
N ASP A 127 -2.68 -2.88 -18.78
CA ASP A 127 -3.91 -2.10 -18.83
C ASP A 127 -5.09 -2.84 -19.49
N GLU A 128 -4.80 -3.90 -20.27
CA GLU A 128 -5.80 -4.78 -20.88
C GLU A 128 -6.20 -5.94 -19.95
N ASN A 129 -5.69 -5.95 -18.71
CA ASN A 129 -5.87 -6.99 -17.72
C ASN A 129 -5.22 -8.33 -18.10
N SER A 130 -4.17 -8.31 -18.91
CA SER A 130 -3.36 -9.50 -19.18
C SER A 130 -2.28 -9.65 -18.11
N LEU A 131 -2.20 -10.82 -17.49
CA LEU A 131 -1.15 -11.18 -16.54
C LEU A 131 -0.10 -12.05 -17.22
N SER A 132 1.17 -11.66 -17.15
CA SER A 132 2.28 -12.38 -17.79
C SER A 132 3.50 -12.47 -16.88
N VAL A 133 4.32 -13.52 -17.07
CA VAL A 133 5.65 -13.63 -16.44
C VAL A 133 6.63 -12.76 -17.22
N THR A 134 7.24 -11.78 -16.55
CA THR A 134 8.25 -10.91 -17.15
C THR A 134 9.67 -11.41 -16.88
N SER A 135 9.88 -12.10 -15.76
CA SER A 135 11.13 -12.78 -15.47
C SER A 135 10.94 -13.89 -14.43
N SER A 136 11.87 -14.86 -14.43
CA SER A 136 12.06 -15.80 -13.33
C SER A 136 13.50 -15.71 -12.85
N LEU A 137 13.69 -15.69 -11.54
CA LEU A 137 14.98 -15.62 -10.89
C LEU A 137 15.14 -16.77 -9.92
N LYS A 138 16.05 -17.69 -10.21
CA LYS A 138 16.44 -18.76 -9.28
C LYS A 138 17.47 -18.22 -8.29
N SER A 139 17.01 -17.80 -7.12
CA SER A 139 17.80 -17.19 -6.05
C SER A 139 16.99 -17.27 -4.74
N CYS A 140 17.50 -16.75 -3.62
CA CYS A 140 16.88 -16.83 -2.29
C CYS A 140 16.82 -18.27 -1.74
N GLY A 141 17.91 -19.01 -1.94
CA GLY A 141 18.02 -20.40 -1.50
C GLY A 141 17.15 -21.35 -2.30
N ASP A 142 16.87 -22.52 -1.71
CA ASP A 142 16.16 -23.61 -2.39
C ASP A 142 14.65 -23.50 -2.24
N GLY A 143 14.15 -22.75 -1.25
CA GLY A 143 12.71 -22.58 -1.02
C GLY A 143 12.29 -21.14 -0.72
N PRO A 144 12.38 -20.20 -1.69
CA PRO A 144 11.85 -18.84 -1.55
C PRO A 144 10.42 -18.86 -1.00
N SER A 145 10.22 -18.27 0.16
CA SER A 145 9.01 -18.52 0.97
C SER A 145 8.19 -17.27 1.23
N TRP A 146 8.87 -16.12 1.35
CA TRP A 146 8.24 -14.86 1.65
C TRP A 146 9.03 -13.71 1.07
N LEU A 147 8.32 -12.68 0.62
CA LEU A 147 8.90 -11.42 0.15
C LEU A 147 8.42 -10.25 1.02
N THR A 148 9.34 -9.37 1.36
CA THR A 148 9.07 -8.12 2.06
C THR A 148 9.69 -6.96 1.29
N PHE A 149 8.86 -6.05 0.80
CA PHE A 149 9.29 -4.91 0.01
C PHE A 149 9.45 -3.63 0.84
N ASP A 150 10.63 -3.01 0.80
CA ASP A 150 10.86 -1.65 1.28
C ASP A 150 10.70 -0.66 0.13
N SER A 151 9.56 0.04 0.12
CA SER A 151 9.26 1.03 -0.91
C SER A 151 10.17 2.25 -0.89
N SER A 152 10.76 2.60 0.26
CA SER A 152 11.58 3.80 0.37
C SER A 152 13.00 3.63 -0.20
N THR A 153 13.52 2.41 -0.17
CA THR A 153 14.83 2.06 -0.76
C THR A 153 14.68 1.24 -2.04
N ARG A 154 13.44 0.89 -2.43
CA ARG A 154 13.12 -0.09 -3.49
C ARG A 154 13.94 -1.38 -3.33
N THR A 155 13.94 -1.91 -2.10
CA THR A 155 14.66 -3.14 -1.77
C THR A 155 13.67 -4.25 -1.46
N MET A 156 13.84 -5.40 -2.10
CA MET A 156 13.10 -6.62 -1.79
C MET A 156 13.93 -7.49 -0.87
N TYR A 157 13.35 -7.98 0.22
CA TYR A 157 13.93 -9.00 1.09
C TYR A 157 13.19 -10.31 0.86
N CYS A 158 13.94 -11.39 0.65
CA CYS A 158 13.40 -12.72 0.44
C CYS A 158 13.89 -13.68 1.50
N SER A 159 12.94 -14.35 2.15
CA SER A 159 13.17 -15.39 3.16
C SER A 159 13.16 -16.77 2.51
N ASP A 160 14.07 -17.65 2.94
CA ASP A 160 14.19 -19.03 2.48
C ASP A 160 13.57 -20.03 3.49
N HIS A 161 12.75 -20.95 3.00
CA HIS A 161 12.15 -22.02 3.78
C HIS A 161 13.05 -23.25 3.95
N ALA A 162 14.20 -23.31 3.28
CA ALA A 162 15.14 -24.41 3.48
C ALA A 162 15.66 -24.43 4.93
N GLY A 163 16.11 -25.61 5.37
CA GLY A 163 16.63 -25.81 6.71
C GLY A 163 15.55 -26.10 7.77
N ASN A 164 15.95 -26.04 9.03
CA ASN A 164 15.13 -26.31 10.22
C ASN A 164 15.83 -25.75 11.49
N ALA A 165 15.48 -26.25 12.67
CA ALA A 165 16.11 -25.83 13.93
C ALA A 165 17.64 -26.03 13.98
N SER A 166 18.17 -27.01 13.25
CA SER A 166 19.59 -27.40 13.20
C SER A 166 20.29 -27.05 11.88
N MET A 167 19.53 -26.83 10.80
CA MET A 167 20.05 -26.46 9.49
C MET A 167 19.62 -25.03 9.16
N ASN A 168 20.58 -24.16 8.87
CA ASN A 168 20.29 -22.76 8.56
C ASN A 168 19.62 -22.62 7.19
N GLY A 169 18.91 -21.50 7.02
CA GLY A 169 18.38 -21.03 5.73
C GLY A 169 19.11 -19.76 5.28
N LEU A 170 18.61 -19.15 4.22
CA LEU A 170 19.12 -17.88 3.69
C LEU A 170 18.12 -16.73 3.83
N LEU A 171 18.67 -15.52 3.96
CA LEU A 171 17.96 -14.26 3.79
C LEU A 171 18.68 -13.47 2.70
N THR A 172 17.96 -13.12 1.63
CA THR A 172 18.54 -12.42 0.48
C THR A 172 17.86 -11.08 0.26
N SER A 173 18.61 -10.08 -0.20
CA SER A 173 18.11 -8.75 -0.55
C SER A 173 18.39 -8.43 -2.01
N TYR A 174 17.45 -7.74 -2.65
CA TYR A 174 17.51 -7.35 -4.06
C TYR A 174 17.15 -5.87 -4.21
N SER A 175 17.80 -5.16 -5.13
CA SER A 175 17.25 -3.90 -5.65
C SER A 175 16.17 -4.21 -6.67
N VAL A 176 15.10 -3.42 -6.64
CA VAL A 176 13.97 -3.51 -7.58
C VAL A 176 14.01 -2.31 -8.52
N ASP A 177 14.28 -2.56 -9.81
CA ASP A 177 14.22 -1.50 -10.82
C ASP A 177 12.77 -1.15 -11.20
N ARG A 178 12.59 -0.11 -12.03
CA ARG A 178 11.25 0.38 -12.45
C ARG A 178 10.48 -0.61 -13.30
N ASN A 179 11.17 -1.53 -13.97
CA ASN A 179 10.55 -2.57 -14.80
C ASN A 179 10.30 -3.84 -14.00
N GLY A 180 10.46 -3.77 -12.68
CA GLY A 180 10.26 -4.86 -11.76
C GLY A 180 11.41 -5.87 -11.72
N ARG A 181 12.55 -5.64 -12.38
CA ARG A 181 13.66 -6.59 -12.36
C ARG A 181 14.37 -6.57 -11.02
N LEU A 182 14.64 -7.77 -10.50
CA LEU A 182 15.40 -7.99 -9.26
C LEU A 182 16.89 -8.12 -9.57
N THR A 183 17.73 -7.42 -8.83
CA THR A 183 19.19 -7.60 -8.84
C THR A 183 19.66 -7.83 -7.42
N GLU A 184 20.33 -8.96 -7.17
CA GLU A 184 20.81 -9.32 -5.82
C GLU A 184 21.81 -8.27 -5.30
N LEU A 185 21.62 -7.87 -4.04
CA LEU A 185 22.48 -6.92 -3.34
C LEU A 185 23.36 -7.60 -2.30
N ALA A 186 22.76 -8.47 -1.49
CA ALA A 186 23.42 -9.20 -0.42
C ALA A 186 22.58 -10.41 -0.02
N HIS A 187 23.23 -11.47 0.44
CA HIS A 187 22.60 -12.60 1.12
C HIS A 187 23.37 -12.92 2.39
N THR A 188 22.68 -13.41 3.41
CA THR A 188 23.30 -13.89 4.65
C THR A 188 22.60 -15.14 5.15
N VAL A 189 23.25 -15.80 6.11
CA VAL A 189 22.72 -16.97 6.79
C VAL A 189 21.70 -16.52 7.85
N ASP A 190 20.54 -17.16 7.84
CA ASP A 190 19.50 -17.00 8.85
C ASP A 190 19.17 -18.37 9.49
N VAL A 191 18.26 -18.39 10.46
CA VAL A 191 17.67 -19.65 10.92
C VAL A 191 16.91 -20.31 9.76
N GLY A 192 16.81 -21.64 9.75
CA GLY A 192 16.08 -22.36 8.71
C GLY A 192 14.57 -22.23 8.80
N ALA A 193 13.88 -22.63 7.72
CA ALA A 193 12.43 -22.70 7.62
C ALA A 193 11.70 -21.37 7.88
N ALA A 194 12.23 -20.26 7.35
CA ALA A 194 11.56 -18.97 7.40
C ALA A 194 10.25 -19.00 6.58
N VAL A 195 9.22 -18.28 7.06
CA VAL A 195 7.88 -18.26 6.44
C VAL A 195 7.25 -16.88 6.32
N HIS A 196 7.77 -15.88 7.05
CA HIS A 196 7.24 -14.52 7.00
C HIS A 196 8.29 -13.54 7.52
N SER A 197 8.31 -12.32 6.99
CA SER A 197 9.11 -11.23 7.54
C SER A 197 8.38 -9.89 7.53
N VAL A 198 8.83 -8.95 8.36
CA VAL A 198 8.32 -7.57 8.40
C VAL A 198 9.45 -6.60 8.71
N ILE A 199 9.42 -5.42 8.08
CA ILE A 199 10.35 -4.32 8.39
C ILE A 199 9.81 -3.53 9.58
N TYR A 200 10.68 -3.19 10.52
CA TYR A 200 10.37 -2.30 11.65
C TYR A 200 11.45 -1.23 11.82
N GLY A 201 11.20 -0.24 12.68
CA GLY A 201 12.06 0.94 12.81
C GLY A 201 11.88 1.94 11.65
N GLY A 202 12.93 2.69 11.31
CA GLY A 202 12.93 3.63 10.17
C GLY A 202 12.17 4.94 10.35
N LYS A 203 11.19 4.99 11.26
CA LYS A 203 10.43 6.22 11.54
C LYS A 203 11.35 7.28 12.16
N HIS A 204 11.16 8.53 11.73
CA HIS A 204 11.91 9.70 12.24
C HIS A 204 13.43 9.62 12.05
N GLY A 205 13.89 9.03 10.94
CA GLY A 205 15.32 8.98 10.59
C GLY A 205 16.14 7.96 11.38
N ARG A 206 15.47 7.03 12.07
CA ARG A 206 16.11 5.94 12.82
C ARG A 206 16.48 4.78 11.90
N GLU A 207 17.35 3.90 12.37
CA GLU A 207 17.72 2.68 11.67
C GLU A 207 16.50 1.77 11.44
N LYS A 208 16.57 0.99 10.37
CA LYS A 208 15.57 0.00 10.01
C LYS A 208 16.07 -1.39 10.32
N TYR A 209 15.13 -2.27 10.56
CA TYR A 209 15.40 -3.66 10.90
C TYR A 209 14.38 -4.56 10.20
N LEU A 210 14.73 -5.82 10.03
CA LEU A 210 13.85 -6.87 9.53
C LEU A 210 13.67 -7.92 10.62
N ALA A 211 12.45 -8.34 10.89
CA ALA A 211 12.16 -9.47 11.75
C ALA A 211 11.59 -10.63 10.94
N VAL A 212 12.04 -11.86 11.22
CA VAL A 212 11.72 -13.07 10.44
C VAL A 212 11.18 -14.17 11.36
N ALA A 213 10.06 -14.78 10.98
CA ALA A 213 9.47 -15.93 11.66
C ALA A 213 9.90 -17.25 11.01
N HIS A 214 10.33 -18.20 11.84
CA HIS A 214 10.83 -19.51 11.42
C HIS A 214 9.94 -20.64 11.93
N TYR A 215 9.17 -21.25 11.02
CA TYR A 215 8.21 -22.31 11.33
C TYR A 215 8.92 -23.59 11.80
N GLY A 216 9.75 -24.18 10.94
CA GLY A 216 10.52 -25.39 11.27
C GLY A 216 11.80 -25.11 12.08
N GLY A 217 12.18 -23.84 12.18
CA GLY A 217 13.30 -23.37 12.98
C GLY A 217 12.97 -23.09 14.45
N SER A 218 11.67 -23.06 14.79
CA SER A 218 11.15 -22.69 16.12
C SER A 218 11.75 -21.39 16.64
N ALA A 219 11.82 -20.36 15.80
CA ALA A 219 12.56 -19.14 16.13
C ALA A 219 11.96 -17.85 15.57
N LEU A 220 12.39 -16.73 16.15
CA LEU A 220 12.33 -15.39 15.59
C LEU A 220 13.77 -14.89 15.44
N SER A 221 14.13 -14.32 14.29
CA SER A 221 15.39 -13.61 14.11
C SER A 221 15.14 -12.14 13.73
N THR A 222 16.12 -11.28 14.00
CA THR A 222 16.11 -9.88 13.56
C THR A 222 17.42 -9.51 12.86
N PHE A 223 17.37 -8.55 11.95
CA PHE A 223 18.53 -8.05 11.20
C PHE A 223 18.50 -6.54 11.11
N ALA A 224 19.65 -5.89 11.22
CA ALA A 224 19.81 -4.49 10.84
C ALA A 224 19.74 -4.34 9.31
N LEU A 225 19.15 -3.25 8.83
CA LEU A 225 19.05 -2.90 7.42
C LEU A 225 19.88 -1.64 7.10
N PRO A 226 20.51 -1.56 5.91
CA PRO A 226 20.47 -2.52 4.80
C PRO A 226 21.19 -3.83 5.13
N LEU A 227 20.69 -4.93 4.54
CA LEU A 227 21.28 -6.25 4.72
C LEU A 227 22.72 -6.28 4.18
N ARG A 228 23.61 -6.98 4.87
CA ARG A 228 25.00 -7.17 4.44
C ARG A 228 25.42 -8.62 4.58
N SER A 229 26.15 -9.13 3.60
CA SER A 229 26.53 -10.55 3.56
C SER A 229 27.48 -10.98 4.68
N ASP A 230 28.20 -10.03 5.30
CA ASP A 230 29.12 -10.27 6.41
C ASP A 230 28.46 -10.21 7.80
N LYS A 231 27.15 -9.94 7.87
CA LYS A 231 26.43 -9.72 9.14
C LYS A 231 25.49 -10.88 9.47
N LYS A 232 25.61 -11.33 10.72
CA LYS A 232 24.71 -12.29 11.37
C LYS A 232 23.41 -11.59 11.82
N PRO A 233 22.37 -12.34 12.19
CA PRO A 233 21.21 -11.78 12.87
C PRO A 233 21.63 -10.89 14.07
N LEU A 234 20.92 -9.78 14.26
CA LEU A 234 21.01 -8.91 15.43
C LEU A 234 20.59 -9.68 16.68
N GLU A 235 19.45 -10.37 16.62
CA GLU A 235 18.96 -11.25 17.68
C GLU A 235 18.39 -12.54 17.09
N VAL A 236 18.45 -13.62 17.87
CA VAL A 236 17.76 -14.88 17.58
C VAL A 236 17.11 -15.40 18.85
N PHE A 237 15.79 -15.45 18.86
CA PHE A 237 14.99 -16.06 19.91
C PHE A 237 14.62 -17.47 19.49
N ARG A 238 15.19 -18.49 20.17
CA ARG A 238 14.84 -19.90 19.95
C ARG A 238 13.83 -20.36 20.99
N TYR A 239 12.76 -20.98 20.52
CA TYR A 239 11.65 -21.41 21.35
C TYR A 239 11.69 -22.92 21.57
N LYS A 240 11.19 -23.33 22.74
CA LYS A 240 11.02 -24.73 23.10
C LYS A 240 9.67 -24.90 23.78
N MET A 241 9.13 -26.11 23.70
CA MET A 241 7.98 -26.56 24.47
C MET A 241 8.41 -27.73 25.35
N SER A 242 7.86 -27.80 26.55
CA SER A 242 8.12 -28.91 27.47
C SER A 242 7.45 -30.20 27.01
N GLN A 243 6.29 -30.10 26.35
CA GLN A 243 5.50 -31.21 25.79
C GLN A 243 4.82 -30.77 24.49
N PRO A 244 4.55 -31.70 23.56
CA PRO A 244 3.72 -31.42 22.38
C PRO A 244 2.32 -30.93 22.74
N GLY A 245 1.72 -30.14 21.84
CA GLY A 245 0.32 -29.76 21.87
C GLY A 245 -0.63 -30.90 21.49
N ILE A 246 -1.93 -30.63 21.51
CA ILE A 246 -2.98 -31.66 21.38
C ILE A 246 -3.36 -32.00 19.93
N LYS A 247 -2.91 -31.19 18.96
CA LYS A 247 -3.17 -31.39 17.53
C LYS A 247 -1.89 -31.82 16.80
N PRO A 248 -2.01 -32.53 15.66
CA PRO A 248 -0.89 -32.68 14.73
C PRO A 248 -0.30 -31.31 14.36
N ARG A 249 1.03 -31.28 14.11
CA ARG A 249 1.81 -30.04 13.86
C ARG A 249 1.92 -29.10 15.07
N GLN A 250 1.79 -29.65 16.27
CA GLN A 250 2.12 -28.96 17.52
C GLN A 250 3.18 -29.74 18.31
N ASP A 251 4.06 -30.46 17.60
CA ASP A 251 5.18 -31.21 18.18
C ASP A 251 6.30 -30.29 18.71
N SER A 252 6.37 -29.06 18.20
CA SER A 252 7.31 -28.02 18.60
C SER A 252 6.74 -26.62 18.35
N PRO A 253 7.37 -25.54 18.84
CA PRO A 253 6.96 -24.18 18.48
C PRO A 253 7.08 -23.94 16.97
N HIS A 254 6.06 -23.31 16.40
CA HIS A 254 6.00 -22.95 14.98
C HIS A 254 5.55 -21.50 14.78
N PRO A 255 6.43 -20.51 15.07
CA PRO A 255 6.24 -19.12 14.64
C PRO A 255 5.86 -19.03 13.16
N HIS A 256 4.74 -18.40 12.85
CA HIS A 256 4.20 -18.41 11.49
C HIS A 256 4.12 -17.02 10.84
N GLN A 257 4.04 -15.95 11.63
CA GLN A 257 4.02 -14.58 11.14
C GLN A 257 4.81 -13.66 12.07
N VAL A 258 5.23 -12.51 11.55
CA VAL A 258 5.67 -11.37 12.36
C VAL A 258 4.77 -10.18 12.03
N ILE A 259 4.13 -9.60 13.05
CA ILE A 259 3.17 -8.50 12.93
C ILE A 259 3.75 -7.29 13.66
N LEU A 260 3.95 -6.19 12.94
CA LEU A 260 4.32 -4.91 13.53
C LEU A 260 3.08 -4.16 13.99
N ASP A 261 3.08 -3.66 15.22
CA ASP A 261 1.98 -2.84 15.74
C ASP A 261 1.93 -1.45 15.07
N PRO A 262 0.77 -0.79 15.04
CA PRO A 262 0.61 0.49 14.34
C PRO A 262 1.47 1.62 14.93
N THR A 263 1.83 1.56 16.22
CA THR A 263 2.75 2.53 16.82
C THR A 263 4.18 2.32 16.32
N GLY A 264 4.54 1.07 16.01
CA GLY A 264 5.89 0.64 15.68
C GLY A 264 6.75 0.39 16.91
N GLY A 265 6.12 0.23 18.08
CA GLY A 265 6.74 -0.06 19.36
C GLY A 265 6.66 -1.53 19.77
N PHE A 266 5.91 -2.36 19.05
CA PHE A 266 5.74 -3.78 19.38
C PHE A 266 5.76 -4.69 18.16
N ILE A 267 6.29 -5.89 18.36
CA ILE A 267 6.22 -7.01 17.41
C ILE A 267 5.44 -8.16 18.06
N LEU A 268 4.52 -8.73 17.30
CA LEU A 268 3.74 -9.90 17.68
C LEU A 268 4.07 -11.07 16.76
N VAL A 269 4.23 -12.26 17.32
CA VAL A 269 4.61 -13.47 16.58
C VAL A 269 3.62 -14.60 16.92
N PRO A 270 2.58 -14.81 16.10
CA PRO A 270 1.73 -16.00 16.20
C PRO A 270 2.57 -17.27 16.09
N ASP A 271 2.42 -18.15 17.08
CA ASP A 271 3.10 -19.42 17.19
C ASP A 271 2.06 -20.54 17.14
N LEU A 272 1.94 -21.17 15.96
CA LEU A 272 0.98 -22.21 15.68
C LEU A 272 1.18 -23.43 16.59
N GLY A 273 2.44 -23.78 16.83
CA GLY A 273 2.81 -24.96 17.61
C GLY A 273 2.51 -24.79 19.09
N ALA A 274 2.67 -23.57 19.61
CA ALA A 274 2.60 -23.29 21.05
C ALA A 274 1.30 -22.62 21.53
N ASP A 275 0.27 -22.51 20.68
CA ASP A 275 -1.03 -21.91 20.99
C ASP A 275 -0.93 -20.52 21.66
N GLN A 276 -0.04 -19.67 21.14
CA GLN A 276 0.14 -18.33 21.68
C GLN A 276 0.61 -17.35 20.60
N VAL A 277 0.42 -16.06 20.87
CA VAL A 277 1.10 -14.97 20.17
C VAL A 277 2.14 -14.40 21.11
N ARG A 278 3.41 -14.54 20.74
CA ARG A 278 4.55 -13.98 21.48
C ARG A 278 4.59 -12.48 21.25
N VAL A 279 4.92 -11.71 22.29
CA VAL A 279 4.87 -10.24 22.24
C VAL A 279 6.23 -9.68 22.64
N TYR A 280 6.71 -8.72 21.86
CA TYR A 280 7.98 -8.04 22.08
C TYR A 280 7.78 -6.53 22.04
N ALA A 281 8.28 -5.82 23.05
CA ALA A 281 8.47 -4.37 23.00
C ALA A 281 9.77 -4.05 22.26
N ILE A 282 9.74 -3.09 21.35
CA ILE A 282 10.89 -2.69 20.55
C ILE A 282 11.64 -1.56 21.28
N ASP A 283 12.92 -1.76 21.55
CA ASP A 283 13.81 -0.64 21.83
C ASP A 283 14.00 0.15 20.53
N LEU A 284 13.34 1.31 20.45
CA LEU A 284 13.33 2.11 19.24
C LEU A 284 14.69 2.77 18.92
N HIS A 285 15.65 2.75 19.83
CA HIS A 285 17.00 3.25 19.57
C HIS A 285 17.88 2.17 18.94
N SER A 286 17.89 0.98 19.53
CA SER A 286 18.80 -0.11 19.17
C SER A 286 18.19 -1.16 18.25
N GLY A 287 16.86 -1.17 18.07
CA GLY A 287 16.13 -2.20 17.34
C GLY A 287 15.97 -3.52 18.09
N HIS A 288 16.52 -3.64 19.29
CA HIS A 288 16.41 -4.86 20.10
C HIS A 288 15.00 -5.11 20.61
N LEU A 289 14.68 -6.38 20.83
CA LEU A 289 13.36 -6.83 21.25
C LEU A 289 13.36 -7.27 22.72
N ASN A 290 12.47 -6.66 23.51
CA ASN A 290 12.25 -7.00 24.91
C ASN A 290 10.99 -7.85 25.06
N VAL A 291 11.11 -9.00 25.73
CA VAL A 291 10.00 -9.95 25.91
C VAL A 291 8.89 -9.34 26.78
N CYS A 292 7.65 -9.44 26.30
CA CYS A 292 6.43 -9.14 27.05
C CYS A 292 5.60 -10.41 27.30
N PRO A 293 4.60 -10.37 28.19
CA PRO A 293 3.65 -11.47 28.34
C PRO A 293 2.98 -11.83 27.00
N SER A 294 2.98 -13.12 26.66
CA SER A 294 2.29 -13.63 25.48
C SER A 294 0.78 -13.52 25.61
N LEU A 295 0.09 -13.47 24.46
CA LEU A 295 -1.34 -13.72 24.35
C LEU A 295 -1.57 -15.21 24.11
N ASN A 296 -2.17 -15.90 25.08
CA ASN A 296 -2.43 -17.35 25.00
C ASN A 296 -3.78 -17.63 24.33
N TYR A 297 -3.83 -18.76 23.60
CA TYR A 297 -5.03 -19.30 22.97
C TYR A 297 -5.45 -20.60 23.63
N THR A 298 -6.68 -21.03 23.38
CA THR A 298 -7.14 -22.37 23.76
C THR A 298 -6.26 -23.43 23.10
N ALA A 299 -5.93 -24.49 23.83
CA ALA A 299 -5.12 -25.59 23.30
C ALA A 299 -5.70 -26.15 21.99
N GLY A 300 -4.85 -26.36 20.99
CA GLY A 300 -5.22 -26.80 19.65
C GLY A 300 -5.76 -25.70 18.72
N SER A 301 -5.57 -24.42 19.06
CA SER A 301 -6.00 -23.29 18.22
C SER A 301 -5.10 -23.14 17.00
N GLY A 302 -3.79 -23.07 17.22
CA GLY A 302 -2.77 -22.83 16.21
C GLY A 302 -2.88 -21.45 15.55
N PRO A 303 -2.65 -20.33 16.27
CA PRO A 303 -2.70 -18.99 15.70
C PRO A 303 -1.65 -18.86 14.59
N ARG A 304 -2.08 -18.42 13.40
CA ARG A 304 -1.26 -18.43 12.18
C ARG A 304 -0.92 -17.03 11.71
N HIS A 305 -1.90 -16.30 11.18
CA HIS A 305 -1.73 -14.93 10.67
C HIS A 305 -2.71 -13.98 11.38
N GLY A 306 -2.38 -12.69 11.36
CA GLY A 306 -3.18 -11.62 11.90
C GLY A 306 -2.75 -10.25 11.40
N LEU A 307 -3.50 -9.24 11.82
CA LEU A 307 -3.21 -7.84 11.54
C LEU A 307 -3.79 -6.94 12.62
N PHE A 308 -3.20 -5.76 12.77
CA PHE A 308 -3.78 -4.70 13.58
C PHE A 308 -4.79 -3.90 12.76
N TRP A 309 -5.84 -3.44 13.43
CA TRP A 309 -6.80 -2.51 12.88
C TRP A 309 -6.99 -1.33 13.84
N LYS A 310 -7.17 -0.15 13.25
CA LYS A 310 -7.61 1.06 13.94
C LYS A 310 -8.75 1.67 13.12
N SER A 311 -9.80 2.15 13.78
CA SER A 311 -10.89 2.87 13.10
C SER A 311 -10.38 4.10 12.34
N ASN A 312 -9.46 4.85 12.94
CA ASN A 312 -8.67 5.90 12.29
C ASN A 312 -7.27 6.01 12.91
N PRO A 313 -6.28 6.63 12.23
CA PRO A 313 -4.94 6.82 12.79
C PRO A 313 -4.93 7.54 14.15
N SER A 314 -5.82 8.52 14.32
CA SER A 314 -5.99 9.31 15.55
C SER A 314 -6.87 8.65 16.62
N ASP A 315 -7.58 7.57 16.29
CA ASP A 315 -8.48 6.92 17.25
C ASP A 315 -7.71 6.12 18.30
N SER A 316 -8.34 5.99 19.46
CA SER A 316 -7.80 5.29 20.63
C SER A 316 -7.96 3.78 20.56
N VAL A 317 -8.93 3.27 19.78
CA VAL A 317 -9.22 1.84 19.71
C VAL A 317 -8.27 1.17 18.72
N THR A 318 -7.39 0.33 19.25
CA THR A 318 -6.57 -0.59 18.48
C THR A 318 -7.11 -2.00 18.68
N MET A 319 -7.40 -2.68 17.58
CA MET A 319 -7.78 -4.09 17.56
C MET A 319 -6.63 -4.93 16.99
N LEU A 320 -6.51 -6.16 17.48
CA LEU A 320 -5.75 -7.22 16.86
C LEU A 320 -6.73 -8.27 16.34
N TYR A 321 -6.63 -8.59 15.05
CA TYR A 321 -7.39 -9.65 14.42
C TYR A 321 -6.47 -10.80 14.05
N THR A 322 -6.84 -12.03 14.36
CA THR A 322 -6.05 -13.23 14.02
C THR A 322 -6.92 -14.35 13.47
N VAL A 323 -6.29 -15.25 12.74
CA VAL A 323 -6.88 -16.54 12.36
C VAL A 323 -6.02 -17.69 12.89
N SER A 324 -6.71 -18.71 13.35
CA SER A 324 -6.17 -19.91 13.96
C SER A 324 -6.33 -21.08 12.99
N GLU A 325 -5.22 -21.58 12.44
CA GLU A 325 -5.21 -22.56 11.35
C GLU A 325 -5.81 -23.91 11.78
N LEU A 326 -5.49 -24.37 12.99
CA LEU A 326 -5.85 -25.71 13.45
C LEU A 326 -7.27 -25.80 14.00
N SER A 327 -7.76 -24.73 14.63
CA SER A 327 -9.15 -24.66 15.11
C SER A 327 -10.13 -24.07 14.09
N GLY A 328 -9.64 -23.36 13.08
CA GLY A 328 -10.48 -22.71 12.07
C GLY A 328 -11.10 -21.39 12.51
N HIS A 329 -10.75 -20.86 13.67
CA HIS A 329 -11.35 -19.65 14.23
C HIS A 329 -10.69 -18.38 13.76
N PHE A 330 -11.51 -17.35 13.57
CA PHE A 330 -11.14 -15.95 13.61
C PHE A 330 -11.28 -15.44 15.04
N HIS A 331 -10.37 -14.56 15.46
CA HIS A 331 -10.39 -13.92 16.78
C HIS A 331 -10.21 -12.41 16.65
N ALA A 332 -10.89 -11.65 17.52
CA ALA A 332 -10.72 -10.21 17.66
C ALA A 332 -10.39 -9.85 19.11
N PHE A 333 -9.36 -9.02 19.28
CA PHE A 333 -8.90 -8.56 20.58
C PHE A 333 -8.83 -7.03 20.62
N VAL A 334 -9.34 -6.43 21.69
CA VAL A 334 -9.00 -5.04 22.03
C VAL A 334 -7.59 -5.03 22.62
N VAL A 335 -6.75 -4.11 22.13
CA VAL A 335 -5.35 -3.97 22.53
C VAL A 335 -5.20 -2.74 23.43
N SER A 336 -4.59 -2.95 24.60
CA SER A 336 -4.26 -1.89 25.55
C SER A 336 -2.75 -1.73 25.68
N TYR A 337 -2.26 -0.49 25.63
CA TYR A 337 -0.86 -0.14 25.82
C TYR A 337 -0.65 0.20 27.30
N LEU A 338 0.00 -0.68 28.05
CA LEU A 338 0.12 -0.56 29.50
C LEU A 338 1.25 0.39 29.90
N SER A 339 1.13 0.99 31.09
CA SER A 339 2.20 1.78 31.71
C SER A 339 3.45 0.96 32.05
N SER A 340 3.35 -0.37 32.10
CA SER A 340 4.48 -1.28 32.23
C SER A 340 5.38 -1.35 31.00
N GLY A 341 4.96 -0.76 29.87
CA GLY A 341 5.67 -0.85 28.60
C GLY A 341 5.34 -2.10 27.77
N CYS A 342 4.33 -2.88 28.16
CA CYS A 342 3.83 -4.04 27.41
C CYS A 342 2.39 -3.88 26.95
N LEU A 343 1.94 -4.79 26.09
CA LEU A 343 0.54 -4.86 25.63
C LEU A 343 -0.31 -5.76 26.54
N ALA A 344 -1.59 -5.44 26.65
CA ALA A 344 -2.63 -6.34 27.12
C ALA A 344 -3.69 -6.53 26.06
N PHE A 345 -4.34 -7.70 26.10
CA PHE A 345 -5.31 -8.13 25.11
C PHE A 345 -6.58 -8.58 25.81
N LYS A 346 -7.73 -8.16 25.28
CA LYS A 346 -9.04 -8.66 25.70
C LYS A 346 -9.77 -9.19 24.47
N GLU A 347 -10.00 -10.49 24.43
CA GLU A 347 -10.81 -11.10 23.37
C GLU A 347 -12.24 -10.58 23.44
N THR A 348 -12.76 -10.15 22.30
CA THR A 348 -14.13 -9.66 22.13
C THR A 348 -14.96 -10.53 21.21
N GLN A 349 -14.31 -11.27 20.29
CA GLN A 349 -15.01 -12.17 19.38
C GLN A 349 -14.14 -13.39 19.07
N SER A 350 -14.80 -14.53 18.93
CA SER A 350 -14.25 -15.77 18.40
C SER A 350 -15.34 -16.49 17.61
N PHE A 351 -15.11 -16.77 16.33
CA PHE A 351 -16.05 -17.49 15.48
C PHE A 351 -15.35 -18.09 14.26
N VAL A 352 -15.93 -19.12 13.65
CA VAL A 352 -15.43 -19.68 12.39
C VAL A 352 -15.91 -18.79 11.23
N PRO A 353 -15.01 -18.18 10.43
CA PRO A 353 -15.39 -17.24 9.38
C PRO A 353 -15.84 -17.97 8.10
N TYR A 354 -16.90 -18.77 8.20
CA TYR A 354 -17.40 -19.62 7.12
C TYR A 354 -18.93 -19.77 7.21
N PRO A 355 -19.66 -20.07 6.12
CA PRO A 355 -21.09 -20.33 6.15
C PRO A 355 -21.51 -21.28 7.27
N GLY A 356 -22.51 -20.87 8.06
CA GLY A 356 -23.02 -21.66 9.19
C GLY A 356 -22.05 -21.80 10.37
N GLY A 357 -20.94 -21.06 10.39
CA GLY A 357 -19.95 -21.11 11.47
C GLY A 357 -19.20 -22.44 11.54
N LYS A 358 -19.05 -23.14 10.41
CA LYS A 358 -18.40 -24.46 10.37
C LYS A 358 -17.64 -24.67 9.07
N LEU A 359 -16.34 -24.95 9.17
CA LEU A 359 -15.52 -25.34 8.02
C LEU A 359 -15.75 -26.80 7.62
N PRO A 360 -15.53 -27.16 6.34
CA PRO A 360 -15.34 -28.55 5.95
C PRO A 360 -14.22 -29.21 6.76
N ALA A 361 -14.22 -30.55 6.87
CA ALA A 361 -13.31 -31.26 7.78
C ALA A 361 -11.81 -30.99 7.53
N ALA A 362 -11.41 -30.77 6.27
CA ALA A 362 -10.05 -30.41 5.90
C ALA A 362 -9.80 -28.88 5.82
N GLY A 363 -10.87 -28.09 5.84
CA GLY A 363 -10.85 -26.64 5.62
C GLY A 363 -10.09 -25.91 6.73
N THR A 364 -9.12 -25.07 6.37
CA THR A 364 -8.33 -24.29 7.34
C THR A 364 -8.06 -22.87 6.84
N PRO A 365 -8.18 -21.83 7.69
CA PRO A 365 -7.79 -20.48 7.32
C PRO A 365 -6.27 -20.35 7.22
N ALA A 366 -5.80 -19.51 6.31
CA ALA A 366 -4.37 -19.26 6.09
C ALA A 366 -3.98 -17.80 6.30
N GLU A 367 -4.21 -16.92 5.33
CA GLU A 367 -3.81 -15.53 5.45
C GLU A 367 -5.00 -14.63 5.80
N LEU A 368 -4.72 -13.53 6.51
CA LEU A 368 -5.68 -12.49 6.84
C LEU A 368 -5.20 -11.15 6.25
N ARG A 369 -6.05 -10.45 5.49
CA ARG A 369 -5.78 -9.10 4.99
C ARG A 369 -7.03 -8.23 5.08
N MET A 370 -6.84 -6.92 5.10
CA MET A 370 -7.93 -5.96 5.20
C MET A 370 -7.81 -4.87 4.13
N ALA A 371 -8.94 -4.45 3.58
CA ALA A 371 -9.04 -3.24 2.76
C ALA A 371 -10.36 -2.54 3.04
N GLY A 372 -10.29 -1.23 3.32
CA GLY A 372 -11.45 -0.48 3.80
C GLY A 372 -12.05 -1.14 5.04
N ASN A 373 -13.36 -1.40 4.99
CA ASN A 373 -14.11 -2.04 6.08
C ASN A 373 -14.32 -3.54 5.86
N SER A 374 -13.51 -4.18 5.01
CA SER A 374 -13.66 -5.58 4.66
C SER A 374 -12.39 -6.36 4.98
N LEU A 375 -12.57 -7.47 5.68
CA LEU A 375 -11.52 -8.36 6.11
C LEU A 375 -11.64 -9.68 5.34
N TYR A 376 -10.52 -10.22 4.89
CA TYR A 376 -10.46 -11.40 4.04
C TYR A 376 -9.62 -12.46 4.72
N ALA A 377 -10.13 -13.69 4.78
CA ALA A 377 -9.37 -14.86 5.16
C ALA A 377 -9.32 -15.84 3.98
N SER A 378 -8.15 -16.29 3.57
CA SER A 378 -8.05 -17.39 2.62
C SER A 378 -8.32 -18.72 3.30
N ILE A 379 -9.11 -19.61 2.68
CA ILE A 379 -9.47 -20.91 3.22
C ILE A 379 -8.86 -21.98 2.31
N ARG A 380 -8.09 -22.90 2.88
CA ARG A 380 -7.42 -23.99 2.15
C ARG A 380 -8.16 -25.31 2.37
N PHE A 381 -8.11 -26.19 1.37
CA PHE A 381 -8.66 -27.55 1.40
C PHE A 381 -10.18 -27.65 1.64
N ASP A 382 -10.91 -26.56 1.50
CA ASP A 382 -12.36 -26.54 1.74
C ASP A 382 -13.14 -26.98 0.51
N GLN A 383 -12.57 -26.85 -0.69
CA GLN A 383 -13.20 -27.19 -1.97
C GLN A 383 -14.59 -26.55 -2.13
N GLY A 384 -14.79 -25.36 -1.55
CA GLY A 384 -16.08 -24.68 -1.54
C GLY A 384 -16.60 -24.33 -2.93
N PHE A 385 -15.71 -24.28 -3.92
CA PHE A 385 -16.00 -24.02 -5.33
C PHE A 385 -15.30 -25.05 -6.23
N ALA A 386 -15.44 -26.34 -5.91
CA ALA A 386 -14.73 -27.44 -6.56
C ALA A 386 -14.56 -27.25 -8.09
N PRO A 387 -13.33 -27.36 -8.61
CA PRO A 387 -12.12 -27.85 -7.93
C PRO A 387 -11.42 -26.80 -7.05
N ASN A 388 -11.94 -25.57 -6.95
CA ASN A 388 -11.28 -24.47 -6.27
C ASN A 388 -11.66 -24.40 -4.78
N ASP A 389 -10.74 -23.86 -4.00
CA ASP A 389 -10.96 -23.48 -2.61
C ASP A 389 -11.59 -22.07 -2.51
N SER A 390 -11.90 -21.63 -1.29
CA SER A 390 -12.61 -20.36 -1.04
C SER A 390 -11.75 -19.24 -0.46
N MET A 391 -12.15 -18.01 -0.77
CA MET A 391 -11.85 -16.81 0.01
C MET A 391 -13.05 -16.45 0.87
N SER A 392 -12.85 -16.24 2.16
CA SER A 392 -13.86 -15.77 3.10
C SER A 392 -13.78 -14.26 3.27
N THR A 393 -14.92 -13.58 3.08
CA THR A 393 -15.07 -12.15 3.30
C THR A 393 -15.89 -11.89 4.56
N MET A 394 -15.39 -10.98 5.39
CA MET A 394 -16.03 -10.50 6.61
C MET A 394 -16.17 -8.99 6.56
N ALA A 395 -17.25 -8.46 7.13
CA ALA A 395 -17.48 -7.03 7.28
C ALA A 395 -16.96 -6.57 8.66
N CYS A 396 -16.20 -5.48 8.68
CA CYS A 396 -15.72 -4.83 9.90
C CYS A 396 -16.48 -3.54 10.14
N SER A 397 -17.08 -3.42 11.31
CA SER A 397 -17.76 -2.22 11.76
C SER A 397 -16.76 -1.18 12.29
N SER A 398 -17.20 0.08 12.42
CA SER A 398 -16.38 1.19 12.92
C SER A 398 -15.95 1.06 14.38
N ASN A 399 -16.55 0.16 15.14
CA ASN A 399 -16.18 -0.17 16.51
C ASN A 399 -15.22 -1.37 16.60
N GLY A 400 -14.79 -1.93 15.47
CA GLY A 400 -13.93 -3.11 15.41
C GLY A 400 -14.64 -4.46 15.53
N THR A 401 -15.98 -4.47 15.57
CA THR A 401 -16.74 -5.73 15.50
C THR A 401 -16.73 -6.27 14.07
N VAL A 402 -16.43 -7.56 13.92
CA VAL A 402 -16.35 -8.26 12.64
C VAL A 402 -17.48 -9.30 12.53
N SER A 403 -18.11 -9.40 11.35
CA SER A 403 -19.11 -10.42 11.06
C SER A 403 -18.83 -11.11 9.74
N PHE A 404 -19.05 -12.42 9.66
CA PHE A 404 -19.03 -13.15 8.40
C PHE A 404 -20.00 -12.52 7.38
N SER A 405 -19.57 -12.45 6.12
CA SER A 405 -20.37 -11.92 5.02
C SER A 405 -20.65 -12.98 3.96
N GLN A 406 -19.61 -13.50 3.31
CA GLN A 406 -19.75 -14.42 2.18
C GLN A 406 -18.45 -15.17 1.91
N ILE A 407 -18.53 -16.19 1.06
CA ILE A 407 -17.37 -16.84 0.44
C ILE A 407 -17.41 -16.66 -1.07
N THR A 408 -16.24 -16.62 -1.70
CA THR A 408 -16.06 -16.54 -3.15
C THR A 408 -14.96 -17.52 -3.56
N SER A 409 -14.91 -17.92 -4.83
CA SER A 409 -13.83 -18.79 -5.31
C SER A 409 -12.47 -18.10 -5.17
N ALA A 410 -11.44 -18.86 -4.78
CA ALA A 410 -10.05 -18.46 -4.91
C ALA A 410 -9.54 -18.55 -6.36
N TYR A 411 -10.28 -19.24 -7.24
CA TYR A 411 -9.87 -19.58 -8.61
C TYR A 411 -8.64 -20.50 -8.73
N GLY A 412 -8.29 -21.16 -7.62
CA GLY A 412 -7.32 -22.24 -7.55
C GLY A 412 -7.46 -23.02 -6.24
N THR A 413 -6.44 -23.83 -5.92
CA THR A 413 -6.42 -24.69 -4.74
C THR A 413 -5.30 -24.30 -3.78
N ILE A 414 -5.64 -24.35 -2.49
CA ILE A 414 -4.79 -23.94 -1.38
C ILE A 414 -4.34 -22.47 -1.54
N PRO A 415 -5.26 -21.49 -1.48
CA PRO A 415 -4.93 -20.07 -1.46
C PRO A 415 -4.14 -19.75 -0.19
N ARG A 416 -2.82 -19.81 -0.30
CA ARG A 416 -1.92 -19.70 0.86
C ARG A 416 -1.65 -18.25 1.21
N THR A 417 -1.55 -17.42 0.18
CA THR A 417 -1.33 -15.98 0.32
C THR A 417 -2.12 -15.17 -0.70
N PHE A 418 -2.32 -13.88 -0.44
CA PHE A 418 -2.95 -12.94 -1.36
C PHE A 418 -2.56 -11.49 -1.02
N ALA A 419 -2.61 -10.64 -2.04
CA ALA A 419 -2.32 -9.22 -1.94
C ALA A 419 -3.46 -8.39 -2.53
N ILE A 420 -3.76 -7.26 -1.91
CA ILE A 420 -4.78 -6.31 -2.38
C ILE A 420 -4.04 -5.11 -2.98
N ASN A 421 -4.43 -4.70 -4.18
CA ASN A 421 -3.81 -3.54 -4.81
C ASN A 421 -4.14 -2.25 -4.03
N LYS A 422 -3.33 -1.22 -4.22
CA LYS A 422 -3.38 0.08 -3.53
C LYS A 422 -4.67 0.84 -3.77
N LYS A 423 -5.27 0.69 -4.96
CA LYS A 423 -6.61 1.24 -5.26
C LYS A 423 -7.73 0.47 -4.53
N GLY A 424 -7.45 -0.73 -4.03
CA GLY A 424 -8.42 -1.61 -3.38
C GLY A 424 -9.47 -2.18 -4.32
N THR A 425 -9.21 -2.19 -5.63
CA THR A 425 -10.14 -2.64 -6.68
C THR A 425 -9.83 -4.03 -7.20
N LEU A 426 -8.65 -4.56 -6.90
CA LEU A 426 -8.18 -5.88 -7.35
C LEU A 426 -7.51 -6.63 -6.19
N VAL A 427 -7.60 -7.96 -6.24
CA VAL A 427 -6.90 -8.87 -5.34
C VAL A 427 -6.15 -9.92 -6.16
N ALA A 428 -4.87 -10.14 -5.86
CA ALA A 428 -4.06 -11.21 -6.39
C ALA A 428 -4.02 -12.34 -5.39
N ILE A 429 -4.54 -13.50 -5.75
CA ILE A 429 -4.61 -14.70 -4.91
C ILE A 429 -3.54 -15.66 -5.41
N GLY A 430 -2.63 -16.04 -4.51
CA GLY A 430 -1.57 -17.02 -4.76
C GLY A 430 -2.01 -18.40 -4.29
N ASP A 431 -2.37 -19.26 -5.25
CA ASP A 431 -2.83 -20.62 -5.00
C ASP A 431 -1.66 -21.59 -5.02
N GLN A 432 -1.36 -22.21 -3.88
CA GLN A 432 -0.19 -23.04 -3.68
C GLN A 432 -0.23 -24.32 -4.51
N ALA A 433 -1.31 -25.10 -4.43
CA ALA A 433 -1.35 -26.43 -5.06
C ALA A 433 -1.56 -26.35 -6.57
N SER A 434 -2.46 -25.52 -7.04
CA SER A 434 -2.63 -25.29 -8.48
C SER A 434 -1.52 -24.42 -9.08
N SER A 435 -0.70 -23.80 -8.23
CA SER A 435 0.43 -22.94 -8.58
C SER A 435 0.08 -21.84 -9.58
N ASN A 436 -0.99 -21.11 -9.28
CA ASN A 436 -1.44 -19.99 -10.10
C ASN A 436 -1.62 -18.71 -9.29
N VAL A 437 -1.55 -17.58 -9.99
CA VAL A 437 -1.93 -16.26 -9.49
C VAL A 437 -3.24 -15.87 -10.18
N ALA A 438 -4.32 -15.83 -9.40
CA ALA A 438 -5.62 -15.34 -9.85
C ALA A 438 -5.80 -13.86 -9.46
N ILE A 439 -6.05 -13.00 -10.45
CA ILE A 439 -6.43 -11.60 -10.22
C ILE A 439 -7.96 -11.52 -10.26
N VAL A 440 -8.58 -11.03 -9.19
CA VAL A 440 -10.04 -10.89 -9.09
C VAL A 440 -10.44 -9.46 -8.81
N LYS A 441 -11.61 -9.05 -9.31
CA LYS A 441 -12.20 -7.75 -8.96
C LYS A 441 -12.59 -7.72 -7.50
N ARG A 442 -12.41 -6.55 -6.88
CA ARG A 442 -12.93 -6.23 -5.54
C ARG A 442 -13.82 -5.01 -5.64
N ASP A 443 -15.05 -5.09 -5.14
CA ASP A 443 -15.88 -3.92 -4.92
C ASP A 443 -15.30 -3.10 -3.74
N PRO A 444 -14.84 -1.85 -3.94
CA PRO A 444 -14.28 -1.06 -2.85
C PRO A 444 -15.29 -0.68 -1.77
N ARG A 445 -16.60 -0.72 -2.07
CA ARG A 445 -17.65 -0.32 -1.13
C ARG A 445 -18.10 -1.49 -0.24
N GLY A 446 -18.52 -2.60 -0.85
CA GLY A 446 -19.00 -3.78 -0.13
C GLY A 446 -17.91 -4.80 0.21
N GLY A 447 -16.76 -4.73 -0.47
CA GLY A 447 -15.67 -5.68 -0.30
C GLY A 447 -15.87 -7.03 -0.97
N THR A 448 -16.96 -7.24 -1.71
CA THR A 448 -17.18 -8.49 -2.44
C THR A 448 -16.06 -8.72 -3.44
N LEU A 449 -15.50 -9.93 -3.45
CA LEU A 449 -14.63 -10.40 -4.54
C LEU A 449 -15.51 -10.93 -5.67
N GLY A 450 -15.21 -10.55 -6.90
CA GLY A 450 -16.05 -10.81 -8.07
C GLY A 450 -15.29 -11.51 -9.18
N ASP A 451 -15.56 -11.07 -10.41
CA ASP A 451 -15.04 -11.69 -11.63
C ASP A 451 -13.53 -11.89 -11.59
N LEU A 452 -13.11 -13.04 -12.12
CA LEU A 452 -11.73 -13.29 -12.54
C LEU A 452 -11.34 -12.32 -13.65
N VAL A 453 -10.24 -11.61 -13.41
CA VAL A 453 -9.65 -10.62 -14.32
C VAL A 453 -8.55 -11.29 -15.14
N ALA A 454 -7.65 -12.00 -14.47
CA ALA A 454 -6.57 -12.75 -15.09
C ALA A 454 -6.25 -13.99 -14.25
N ASN A 455 -5.72 -15.04 -14.87
CA ASN A 455 -5.20 -16.19 -14.16
C ASN A 455 -3.95 -16.70 -14.87
N LEU A 456 -2.87 -16.91 -14.12
CA LEU A 456 -1.59 -17.32 -14.66
C LEU A 456 -0.97 -18.40 -13.77
N GLN A 457 -0.72 -19.58 -14.32
CA GLN A 457 0.10 -20.58 -13.66
C GLN A 457 1.57 -20.12 -13.65
N VAL A 458 2.23 -20.22 -12.50
CA VAL A 458 3.65 -19.95 -12.32
C VAL A 458 4.34 -21.21 -11.82
N GLY A 459 5.46 -21.60 -12.43
CA GLY A 459 6.15 -22.83 -12.05
C GLY A 459 5.28 -24.10 -12.16
N GLN A 460 5.65 -25.10 -11.38
CA GLN A 460 4.99 -26.42 -11.37
C GLN A 460 3.92 -26.49 -10.28
N PRO A 461 2.76 -27.14 -10.54
CA PRO A 461 1.75 -27.41 -9.52
C PRO A 461 2.34 -28.07 -8.27
N GLY A 462 1.89 -27.61 -7.11
CA GLY A 462 2.21 -28.20 -5.82
C GLY A 462 1.38 -29.46 -5.53
N GLN A 463 1.74 -30.15 -4.46
CA GLN A 463 0.92 -31.20 -3.90
C GLN A 463 -0.23 -30.59 -3.09
N ALA A 464 -1.43 -31.14 -3.19
CA ALA A 464 -2.57 -30.75 -2.36
C ALA A 464 -2.41 -31.23 -0.91
N SER A 465 -1.41 -30.71 -0.21
CA SER A 465 -1.03 -31.09 1.15
C SER A 465 -0.41 -29.88 1.88
N ASN A 466 0.01 -30.07 3.13
CA ASN A 466 0.77 -29.05 3.86
C ASN A 466 2.28 -29.06 3.52
N SER A 467 2.69 -29.71 2.43
CA SER A 467 4.09 -29.74 1.99
C SER A 467 4.52 -28.40 1.37
N SER A 468 5.82 -28.12 1.45
CA SER A 468 6.43 -26.93 0.84
C SER A 468 6.67 -27.17 -0.65
N SER A 469 5.58 -27.20 -1.43
CA SER A 469 5.58 -27.35 -2.90
C SER A 469 4.63 -26.34 -3.54
N GLY A 470 4.85 -26.00 -4.81
CA GLY A 470 4.06 -25.00 -5.55
C GLY A 470 4.35 -23.54 -5.17
N LEU A 471 3.43 -22.64 -5.49
CA LEU A 471 3.49 -21.23 -5.12
C LEU A 471 3.49 -21.05 -3.59
N SER A 472 4.35 -20.17 -3.08
CA SER A 472 4.50 -19.93 -1.64
C SER A 472 3.90 -18.59 -1.20
N SER A 473 4.33 -17.47 -1.81
CA SER A 473 3.84 -16.13 -1.48
C SER A 473 3.60 -15.28 -2.73
N ILE A 474 2.66 -14.34 -2.65
CA ILE A 474 2.44 -13.28 -3.64
C ILE A 474 2.51 -11.92 -2.95
N ILE A 475 3.21 -10.97 -3.56
CA ILE A 475 3.16 -9.55 -3.18
C ILE A 475 2.83 -8.69 -4.39
N TRP A 476 2.20 -7.55 -4.12
CA TRP A 476 1.79 -6.59 -5.12
C TRP A 476 2.56 -5.29 -4.90
N GLU A 477 3.48 -4.98 -5.81
CA GLU A 477 4.29 -3.76 -5.80
C GLU A 477 3.64 -2.72 -6.72
N GLU A 478 3.16 -1.65 -6.10
CA GLU A 478 2.66 -0.49 -6.82
C GLU A 478 3.47 0.72 -6.43
N ASP A 479 4.11 1.31 -7.43
CA ASP A 479 4.91 2.51 -7.26
C ASP A 479 4.08 3.60 -6.55
N VAL A 480 4.68 4.18 -5.51
CA VAL A 480 4.14 5.42 -4.95
C VAL A 480 4.56 6.51 -5.90
N GLU A 481 3.73 6.79 -6.91
CA GLU A 481 3.84 8.07 -7.60
C GLU A 481 3.88 9.17 -6.54
N PHE A 482 4.99 9.90 -6.48
CA PHE A 482 5.09 11.15 -5.74
C PHE A 482 4.15 12.16 -6.41
N VAL A 483 2.87 12.08 -6.09
CA VAL A 483 1.83 13.02 -6.56
C VAL A 483 2.11 14.46 -6.12
N GLU A 484 3.06 14.68 -5.20
CA GLU A 484 3.52 16.02 -4.82
C GLU A 484 4.43 16.69 -5.86
N GLN A 485 5.16 15.96 -6.72
CA GLN A 485 6.02 16.61 -7.73
C GLN A 485 5.28 16.96 -9.02
N SER A 486 4.22 16.24 -9.36
CA SER A 486 3.44 16.53 -10.58
C SER A 486 2.63 17.82 -10.46
N SER A 487 2.20 18.21 -9.25
CA SER A 487 1.54 19.51 -9.03
C SER A 487 2.52 20.67 -9.18
N HIS A 488 3.77 20.54 -8.73
CA HIS A 488 4.82 21.54 -8.98
C HIS A 488 5.31 21.57 -10.44
N ALA A 489 5.46 20.42 -11.08
CA ALA A 489 5.86 20.32 -12.49
C ALA A 489 4.77 20.81 -13.45
N CYS A 490 3.50 20.52 -13.15
CA CYS A 490 2.36 20.99 -13.95
C CYS A 490 2.15 22.51 -13.77
N VAL A 491 2.33 23.05 -12.55
CA VAL A 491 2.35 24.49 -12.32
C VAL A 491 3.54 25.16 -13.04
N SER A 492 4.73 24.54 -13.03
CA SER A 492 5.91 25.02 -13.74
C SER A 492 5.71 25.02 -15.27
N ALA A 493 5.14 23.95 -15.83
CA ALA A 493 4.87 23.84 -17.26
C ALA A 493 3.80 24.84 -17.73
N ILE A 494 2.73 25.04 -16.96
CA ILE A 494 1.70 26.05 -17.23
C ILE A 494 2.29 27.47 -17.12
N CYS A 495 3.15 27.72 -16.14
CA CYS A 495 3.85 29.00 -16.00
C CYS A 495 4.87 29.24 -17.13
N MET A 496 5.61 28.22 -17.58
CA MET A 496 6.50 28.34 -18.74
C MET A 496 5.73 28.61 -20.03
N PHE A 497 4.59 27.95 -20.24
CA PHE A 497 3.72 28.21 -21.39
C PHE A 497 3.15 29.64 -21.36
N ALA A 498 2.75 30.13 -20.19
CA ALA A 498 2.30 31.50 -20.01
C ALA A 498 3.42 32.53 -20.27
N CYS A 499 4.65 32.25 -19.84
CA CYS A 499 5.83 33.07 -20.14
C CYS A 499 6.20 33.05 -21.64
N LEU A 500 6.07 31.90 -22.30
CA LEU A 500 6.30 31.76 -23.74
C LEU A 500 5.26 32.54 -24.56
N LEU A 501 3.99 32.48 -24.17
CA LEU A 501 2.92 33.31 -24.73
C LEU A 501 3.16 34.81 -24.48
N PHE A 502 3.67 35.18 -23.30
CA PHE A 502 4.09 36.56 -23.01
C PHE A 502 5.26 37.02 -23.88
N ALA A 503 6.26 36.17 -24.11
CA ALA A 503 7.41 36.46 -24.95
C ALA A 503 7.02 36.59 -26.44
N ILE A 504 6.11 35.74 -26.92
CA ILE A 504 5.57 35.79 -28.29
C ILE A 504 4.72 37.04 -28.47
N CYS A 505 3.83 37.37 -27.52
CA CYS A 505 3.04 38.60 -27.55
C CYS A 505 3.92 39.85 -27.48
N TRP A 506 5.01 39.82 -26.69
CA TRP A 506 5.99 40.92 -26.65
C TRP A 506 6.72 41.07 -27.98
N PHE A 507 7.21 39.98 -28.60
CA PHE A 507 7.88 40.04 -29.90
C PHE A 507 6.97 40.54 -31.02
N VAL A 508 5.70 40.11 -31.02
CA VAL A 508 4.71 40.53 -32.02
C VAL A 508 4.31 42.00 -31.83
N CYS A 509 4.11 42.47 -30.59
CA CYS A 509 3.77 43.87 -30.33
C CYS A 509 4.97 44.82 -30.49
N TYR A 510 6.20 44.37 -30.21
CA TYR A 510 7.41 45.18 -30.36
C TYR A 510 7.83 45.33 -31.83
N ARG A 511 7.63 44.30 -32.67
CA ARG A 511 7.81 44.44 -34.14
C ARG A 511 6.72 45.28 -34.81
N LEU A 512 5.51 45.31 -34.26
CA LEU A 512 4.44 46.22 -34.73
C LEU A 512 4.64 47.68 -34.29
N SER A 513 5.67 47.98 -33.48
CA SER A 513 6.04 49.34 -33.10
C SER A 513 7.30 49.87 -33.83
N ILE A 514 7.86 49.11 -34.78
CA ILE A 514 9.01 49.50 -35.62
C ILE A 514 8.63 49.49 -37.13
N VAL A 515 7.38 49.79 -37.47
CA VAL A 515 6.98 50.19 -38.83
C VAL A 515 6.14 51.44 -38.76
#